data_AF-A0A842YE22-F1
#
_entry.id   AF-A0A842YE22-F1
#
_cell.length_a   1.000
_cell.length_b   1.000
_cell.length_c   1.000
_cell.angle_alpha   90.00
_cell.angle_beta   90.00
_cell.angle_gamma   90.00
#
_symmetry.space_group_name_H-M   'P 1'
#
loop_
_entity.id
_entity.type
_entity.pdbx_description
1 polymer ?
#
loop_
_entity_poly.entity_id
_entity_poly.type
_entity_poly.pdbx_seq_one_letter_code
_entity_poly.pdbx_strand_id
1 'polypeptide(L)'
;VLPFELYSYEPKKMIFLVPRFQPHQSEQWGFIDKLASWIAENAFEETLLLGGLDASFKEDDEDMRSVPTSAYMPKLEQWGVPLLEEGLFVAGPLALFLAELEMRDQAAIGLLTYATRGRPDPRSAATMLEKINEVYGVEANVEQLLEESREIERLEKMRKSIESSDRPGDMFV
;
A
#
# COMPACT_ATOMS: atom_id res chain seq x y z
N VAL A 1 -4.83 17.23 -14.14
CA VAL A 1 -4.66 16.20 -13.09
C VAL A 1 -5.44 16.63 -11.87
N LEU A 2 -6.38 15.82 -11.42
CA LEU A 2 -7.22 16.14 -10.26
C LEU A 2 -6.62 15.54 -8.97
N PRO A 3 -6.96 16.14 -7.81
CA PRO A 3 -6.68 15.60 -6.48
C PRO A 3 -6.93 14.12 -6.24
N PHE A 4 -8.12 13.67 -6.64
CA PHE A 4 -8.68 12.35 -6.40
C PHE A 4 -9.28 11.91 -7.73
N GLU A 5 -8.76 10.82 -8.28
CA GLU A 5 -9.16 10.33 -9.59
C GLU A 5 -9.70 8.91 -9.44
N LEU A 6 -10.82 8.64 -10.13
CA LEU A 6 -11.40 7.31 -10.24
C LEU A 6 -11.14 6.79 -11.65
N TYR A 7 -10.63 5.57 -11.74
CA TYR A 7 -10.42 4.85 -12.99
C TYR A 7 -11.24 3.57 -12.99
N SER A 8 -11.86 3.24 -14.11
CA SER A 8 -12.58 1.99 -14.30
C SER A 8 -11.79 1.04 -15.18
N TYR A 9 -11.68 -0.22 -14.77
CA TYR A 9 -11.20 -1.32 -15.58
C TYR A 9 -12.33 -2.32 -15.78
N GLU A 10 -13.10 -2.08 -16.84
CA GLU A 10 -14.31 -2.84 -17.18
C GLU A 10 -14.09 -4.35 -17.36
N PRO A 11 -12.99 -4.85 -17.98
CA PRO A 11 -12.80 -6.28 -18.21
C PRO A 11 -12.87 -7.15 -16.95
N LYS A 12 -12.46 -6.60 -15.80
CA LYS A 12 -12.53 -7.26 -14.49
C LYS A 12 -13.50 -6.57 -13.52
N LYS A 13 -14.28 -5.59 -13.99
CA LYS A 13 -15.22 -4.78 -13.18
C LYS A 13 -14.56 -4.14 -11.96
N MET A 14 -13.34 -3.64 -12.12
CA MET A 14 -12.58 -3.00 -11.05
C MET A 14 -12.68 -1.48 -11.14
N ILE A 15 -12.70 -0.82 -9.98
CA ILE A 15 -12.57 0.63 -9.88
C ILE A 15 -11.38 0.96 -8.99
N PHE A 16 -10.53 1.87 -9.45
CA PHE A 16 -9.35 2.33 -8.75
C PHE A 16 -9.56 3.77 -8.30
N LEU A 17 -9.43 4.01 -7.00
CA LEU A 17 -9.30 5.36 -6.45
C LEU A 17 -7.81 5.69 -6.31
N VAL A 18 -7.37 6.75 -6.97
CA VAL A 18 -5.99 7.24 -6.91
C VAL A 18 -5.99 8.61 -6.22
N PRO A 19 -5.77 8.65 -4.89
CA PRO A 19 -5.57 9.90 -4.17
C PRO A 19 -4.13 10.39 -4.40
N ARG A 20 -3.97 11.58 -5.00
CA ARG A 20 -2.64 12.19 -5.22
C ARG A 20 -2.12 12.94 -4.00
N PHE A 21 -2.99 13.22 -3.04
CA PHE A 21 -2.65 13.72 -1.73
C PHE A 21 -3.60 13.15 -0.69
N GLN A 22 -3.14 13.16 0.56
CA GLN A 22 -4.01 12.82 1.69
C GLN A 22 -4.97 13.98 1.93
N PRO A 23 -6.30 13.74 2.05
CA PRO A 23 -7.23 14.77 2.46
C PRO A 23 -6.75 15.45 3.75
N HIS A 24 -6.98 16.77 3.85
CA HIS A 24 -6.71 17.51 5.07
C HIS A 24 -7.45 16.87 6.25
N GLN A 25 -6.86 16.85 7.46
CA GLN A 25 -7.40 16.12 8.61
C GLN A 25 -8.86 16.47 8.92
N SER A 26 -9.27 17.73 8.73
CA SER A 26 -10.67 18.16 8.92
C SER A 26 -11.65 17.51 7.96
N GLU A 27 -11.20 17.14 6.76
CA GLU A 27 -12.01 16.56 5.68
C GLU A 27 -11.90 15.03 5.60
N GLN A 28 -10.93 14.42 6.31
CA GLN A 28 -10.66 12.99 6.19
C GLN A 28 -11.89 12.15 6.52
N TRP A 29 -12.60 12.49 7.59
CA TRP A 29 -13.81 11.77 7.97
C TRP A 29 -14.91 11.87 6.91
N GLY A 30 -15.22 13.09 6.45
CA GLY A 30 -16.25 13.30 5.43
C GLY A 30 -15.90 12.64 4.10
N PHE A 31 -14.63 12.62 3.72
CA PHE A 31 -14.14 11.93 2.54
C PHE A 31 -14.33 10.40 2.65
N ILE A 32 -13.92 9.81 3.78
CA ILE A 32 -14.02 8.38 4.05
C ILE A 32 -15.48 7.93 4.14
N ASP A 33 -16.31 8.64 4.91
CA ASP A 33 -17.75 8.38 5.03
C ASP A 33 -18.44 8.39 3.67
N LYS A 34 -18.09 9.36 2.81
CA LYS A 34 -18.67 9.44 1.47
C LYS A 34 -18.27 8.28 0.58
N LEU A 35 -17.01 7.86 0.63
CA LEU A 35 -16.53 6.70 -0.13
C LEU A 35 -17.13 5.39 0.39
N ALA A 36 -17.16 5.18 1.71
CA ALA A 36 -17.75 4.00 2.33
C ALA A 36 -19.25 3.89 2.03
N SER A 37 -19.97 5.02 2.06
CA SER A 37 -21.38 5.09 1.66
C SER A 37 -21.55 4.72 0.18
N TRP A 38 -20.72 5.28 -0.70
CA TRP A 38 -20.78 4.97 -2.12
C TRP A 38 -20.49 3.48 -2.42
N ILE A 39 -19.52 2.89 -1.73
CA ILE A 39 -19.20 1.44 -1.80
C ILE A 39 -20.43 0.60 -1.41
N ALA A 40 -21.05 0.93 -0.27
CA ALA A 40 -22.23 0.19 0.21
C ALA A 40 -23.45 0.37 -0.70
N GLU A 41 -23.73 1.60 -1.15
CA GLU A 41 -24.86 1.92 -2.04
C GLU A 41 -24.78 1.21 -3.39
N ASN A 42 -23.55 1.00 -3.90
CA ASN A 42 -23.32 0.35 -5.18
C ASN A 42 -23.01 -1.16 -5.04
N ALA A 43 -23.10 -1.72 -3.83
CA ALA A 43 -22.89 -3.13 -3.56
C ALA A 43 -21.58 -3.68 -4.13
N PHE A 44 -20.47 -2.97 -3.89
CA PHE A 44 -19.14 -3.46 -4.23
C PHE A 44 -18.90 -4.80 -3.53
N GLU A 45 -18.42 -5.77 -4.30
CA GLU A 45 -18.17 -7.12 -3.79
C GLU A 45 -17.06 -7.12 -2.72
N GLU A 46 -16.03 -6.31 -2.94
CA GLU A 46 -14.98 -6.10 -1.96
C GLU A 46 -14.16 -4.84 -2.21
N THR A 47 -13.42 -4.40 -1.18
CA THR A 47 -12.53 -3.23 -1.23
C THR A 47 -11.11 -3.60 -0.80
N LEU A 48 -10.13 -3.27 -1.64
CA LEU A 48 -8.71 -3.42 -1.31
C LEU A 48 -8.14 -2.06 -0.94
N LEU A 49 -7.53 -1.97 0.24
CA LEU A 49 -6.83 -0.79 0.70
C LEU A 49 -5.32 -1.07 0.73
N LEU A 50 -4.60 -0.41 -0.16
CA LEU A 50 -3.18 -0.65 -0.40
C LEU A 50 -2.34 0.31 0.45
N GLY A 51 -1.46 -0.24 1.29
CA GLY A 51 -0.58 0.52 2.18
C GLY A 51 0.81 -0.08 2.30
N GLY A 52 1.62 0.49 3.18
CA GLY A 52 2.96 0.00 3.46
C GLY A 52 3.23 -0.10 4.96
N LEU A 53 4.14 -1.00 5.32
CA LEU A 53 4.75 -1.11 6.65
C LEU A 53 6.21 -0.68 6.59
N ASP A 54 6.72 -0.15 7.70
CA ASP A 54 8.14 0.13 7.81
C ASP A 54 8.91 -1.19 7.87
N ALA A 55 9.83 -1.39 6.92
CA ALA A 55 10.64 -2.61 6.84
C ALA A 55 11.46 -2.91 8.11
N SER A 56 11.67 -1.94 9.00
CA SER A 56 12.30 -2.17 10.31
C SER A 56 11.46 -3.04 11.26
N PHE A 57 10.16 -3.20 11.00
CA PHE A 57 9.26 -4.09 11.74
C PHE A 57 9.18 -5.51 11.16
N LYS A 58 9.90 -5.81 10.07
CA LYS A 58 9.87 -7.16 9.48
C LYS A 58 10.66 -8.14 10.34
N GLU A 59 9.99 -9.13 10.91
CA GLU A 59 10.59 -10.15 11.78
C GLU A 59 10.79 -11.53 11.10
N ASP A 60 10.09 -11.79 9.99
CA ASP A 60 10.15 -13.04 9.23
C ASP A 60 10.48 -12.81 7.74
N ASP A 61 10.36 -13.86 6.92
CA ASP A 61 10.65 -13.78 5.49
C ASP A 61 9.48 -13.22 4.65
N GLU A 62 8.31 -12.95 5.26
CA GLU A 62 7.09 -12.56 4.56
C GLU A 62 7.14 -11.08 4.15
N ASP A 63 6.80 -10.79 2.89
CA ASP A 63 6.91 -9.43 2.33
C ASP A 63 5.69 -8.54 2.58
N MET A 64 4.60 -9.13 3.08
CA MET A 64 3.32 -8.45 3.23
C MET A 64 2.56 -8.92 4.49
N ARG A 65 1.71 -8.04 5.00
CA ARG A 65 0.71 -8.34 6.04
C ARG A 65 -0.67 -7.92 5.56
N SER A 66 -1.69 -8.56 6.13
CA SER A 66 -3.09 -8.28 5.85
C SER A 66 -3.85 -7.82 7.09
N VAL A 67 -4.82 -6.92 6.87
CA VAL A 67 -5.78 -6.46 7.90
C VAL A 67 -7.18 -6.56 7.30
N PRO A 68 -7.86 -7.71 7.44
CA PRO A 68 -9.20 -7.89 6.93
C PRO A 68 -10.26 -7.29 7.87
N THR A 69 -11.35 -6.85 7.28
CA THR A 69 -12.63 -6.72 7.97
C THR A 69 -13.24 -8.09 8.24
N SER A 70 -14.16 -8.18 9.20
CA SER A 70 -14.87 -9.42 9.54
C SER A 70 -15.58 -10.02 8.33
N ALA A 71 -16.22 -9.17 7.50
CA ALA A 71 -16.92 -9.58 6.28
C ALA A 71 -15.99 -10.15 5.20
N TYR A 72 -14.69 -9.83 5.24
CA TYR A 72 -13.70 -10.32 4.27
C TYR A 72 -13.08 -11.66 4.65
N MET A 73 -13.21 -12.11 5.91
CA MET A 73 -12.59 -13.36 6.41
C MET A 73 -12.81 -14.59 5.51
N PRO A 74 -14.00 -14.85 4.93
CA PRO A 74 -14.20 -16.00 4.04
C PRO A 74 -13.34 -15.99 2.77
N LYS A 75 -12.82 -14.82 2.38
CA LYS A 75 -12.00 -14.61 1.19
C LYS A 75 -10.51 -14.50 1.51
N LEU A 76 -10.11 -14.49 2.78
CA LEU A 76 -8.74 -14.17 3.18
C LEU A 76 -7.72 -15.18 2.63
N GLU A 77 -8.07 -16.47 2.61
CA GLU A 77 -7.16 -17.54 2.20
C GLU A 77 -6.63 -17.39 0.77
N GLN A 78 -7.39 -16.74 -0.13
CA GLN A 78 -6.98 -16.53 -1.52
C GLN A 78 -5.68 -15.72 -1.65
N TRP A 79 -5.34 -14.92 -0.64
CA TRP A 79 -4.14 -14.08 -0.65
C TRP A 79 -2.88 -14.85 -0.29
N GLY A 80 -3.00 -15.86 0.58
CA GLY A 80 -1.83 -16.49 1.21
C GLY A 80 -0.92 -15.47 1.92
N VAL A 81 -1.50 -14.37 2.44
CA VAL A 81 -0.77 -13.29 3.14
C VAL A 81 -1.10 -13.37 4.62
N PRO A 82 -0.12 -13.42 5.53
CA PRO A 82 -0.36 -13.50 6.96
C PRO A 82 -1.06 -12.25 7.50
N LEU A 83 -1.77 -12.41 8.62
CA LEU A 83 -2.36 -11.27 9.34
C LEU A 83 -1.27 -10.38 9.95
N LEU A 84 -1.59 -9.10 10.12
CA LEU A 84 -0.74 -8.16 10.85
C LEU A 84 -0.48 -8.65 12.27
N GLU A 85 0.78 -8.58 12.70
CA GLU A 85 1.23 -9.04 14.02
C GLU A 85 0.67 -8.21 15.18
N GLU A 86 0.51 -8.85 16.33
CA GLU A 86 0.15 -8.16 17.56
C GLU A 86 1.22 -7.11 17.92
N GLY A 87 0.79 -5.87 18.12
CA GLY A 87 1.67 -4.75 18.48
C GLY A 87 2.03 -3.83 17.31
N LEU A 88 1.78 -4.24 16.07
CA LEU A 88 1.80 -3.33 14.91
C LEU A 88 0.43 -2.70 14.71
N PHE A 89 0.42 -1.40 14.39
CA PHE A 89 -0.80 -0.64 14.19
C PHE A 89 -0.83 0.00 12.82
N VAL A 90 -1.97 -0.12 12.14
CA VAL A 90 -2.29 0.66 10.95
C VAL A 90 -2.80 2.03 11.41
N ALA A 91 -2.33 3.10 10.77
CA ALA A 91 -2.72 4.46 11.11
C ALA A 91 -3.11 5.28 9.86
N GLY A 92 -3.68 6.45 10.10
CA GLY A 92 -4.05 7.40 9.07
C GLY A 92 -5.32 7.04 8.30
N PRO A 93 -5.51 7.62 7.10
CA PRO A 93 -6.75 7.45 6.33
C PRO A 93 -7.09 6.00 6.01
N LEU A 94 -6.08 5.12 5.82
CA LEU A 94 -6.30 3.70 5.54
C LEU A 94 -6.97 2.99 6.73
N ALA A 95 -6.49 3.23 7.95
CA ALA A 95 -7.05 2.65 9.16
C ALA A 95 -8.47 3.15 9.42
N LEU A 96 -8.70 4.46 9.24
CA LEU A 96 -10.03 5.06 9.37
C LEU A 96 -11.00 4.47 8.34
N PHE A 97 -10.56 4.23 7.12
CA PHE A 97 -11.39 3.66 6.07
C PHE A 97 -11.70 2.18 6.32
N LEU A 98 -10.72 1.38 6.76
CA LEU A 98 -10.97 0.00 7.20
C LEU A 98 -11.99 -0.05 8.34
N ALA A 99 -11.86 0.82 9.35
CA ALA A 99 -12.78 0.86 10.47
C ALA A 99 -14.21 1.24 10.03
N GLU A 100 -14.35 2.19 9.11
CA GLU A 100 -15.65 2.59 8.59
C GLU A 100 -16.31 1.48 7.76
N LEU A 101 -15.53 0.73 6.98
CA LEU A 101 -16.02 -0.43 6.22
C LEU A 101 -16.42 -1.59 7.14
N GLU A 102 -15.64 -1.85 8.20
CA GLU A 102 -15.98 -2.81 9.26
C GLU A 102 -17.32 -2.47 9.91
N MET A 103 -17.52 -1.20 10.29
CA MET A 103 -18.77 -0.73 10.91
C MET A 103 -20.00 -0.88 9.99
N ARG A 104 -19.78 -1.02 8.68
CA ARG A 104 -20.82 -1.17 7.65
C ARG A 104 -20.95 -2.61 7.13
N ASP A 105 -20.27 -3.56 7.76
CA ASP A 105 -20.23 -4.97 7.34
C ASP A 105 -19.82 -5.13 5.86
N GLN A 106 -18.92 -4.27 5.38
CA GLN A 106 -18.40 -4.30 4.01
C GLN A 106 -17.14 -5.16 3.95
N ALA A 107 -17.07 -6.06 2.98
CA ALA A 107 -15.89 -6.89 2.76
C ALA A 107 -14.72 -6.02 2.27
N ALA A 108 -13.73 -5.80 3.14
CA ALA A 108 -12.51 -5.09 2.81
C ALA A 108 -11.26 -5.70 3.43
N ILE A 109 -10.11 -5.49 2.78
CA ILE A 109 -8.78 -5.90 3.25
C ILE A 109 -7.76 -4.79 3.08
N GLY A 110 -6.99 -4.53 4.13
CA GLY A 110 -5.75 -3.77 4.06
C GLY A 110 -4.61 -4.68 3.67
N LEU A 111 -3.95 -4.44 2.54
CA LEU A 111 -2.73 -5.14 2.14
C LEU A 111 -1.55 -4.20 2.34
N LEU A 112 -0.57 -4.65 3.13
CA LEU A 112 0.51 -3.79 3.59
C LEU A 112 1.85 -4.46 3.30
N THR A 113 2.59 -3.95 2.32
CA THR A 113 3.93 -4.45 2.01
C THR A 113 4.99 -3.74 2.84
N TYR A 114 6.03 -4.46 3.25
CA TYR A 114 7.18 -3.82 3.88
C TYR A 114 7.91 -2.93 2.86
N ALA A 115 8.21 -1.71 3.26
CA ALA A 115 8.85 -0.70 2.42
C ALA A 115 9.89 0.09 3.21
N THR A 116 10.92 0.56 2.53
CA THR A 116 11.95 1.40 3.14
C THR A 116 11.37 2.77 3.50
N ARG A 117 11.39 3.15 4.78
CA ARG A 117 10.88 4.45 5.22
C ARG A 117 11.66 5.62 4.62
N GLY A 118 10.95 6.69 4.28
CA GLY A 118 11.53 7.97 3.89
C GLY A 118 11.91 8.08 2.41
N ARG A 119 11.57 7.08 1.59
CA ARG A 119 11.73 7.11 0.13
C ARG A 119 10.65 6.29 -0.58
N PRO A 120 10.36 6.56 -1.86
CA PRO A 120 9.57 5.65 -2.68
C PRO A 120 10.22 4.26 -2.77
N ASP A 121 9.41 3.21 -2.73
CA ASP A 121 9.84 1.81 -2.83
C ASP A 121 9.05 1.09 -3.95
N PRO A 122 9.44 1.28 -5.23
CA PRO A 122 8.73 0.66 -6.36
C PRO A 122 8.75 -0.87 -6.33
N ARG A 123 9.77 -1.48 -5.71
CA ARG A 123 9.84 -2.93 -5.55
C ARG A 123 8.74 -3.45 -4.64
N SER A 124 8.49 -2.78 -3.52
CA SER A 124 7.37 -3.08 -2.63
C SER A 124 6.01 -3.00 -3.36
N ALA A 125 5.83 -1.97 -4.20
CA ALA A 125 4.64 -1.83 -5.05
C ALA A 125 4.54 -2.95 -6.11
N ALA A 126 5.66 -3.38 -6.68
CA ALA A 126 5.70 -4.50 -7.63
C ALA A 126 5.23 -5.79 -6.96
N THR A 127 5.74 -6.12 -5.77
CA THR A 127 5.31 -7.30 -4.99
C THR A 127 3.81 -7.29 -4.71
N MET A 128 3.24 -6.12 -4.38
CA MET A 128 1.80 -5.97 -4.20
C MET A 128 1.02 -6.20 -5.50
N LEU A 129 1.49 -5.63 -6.62
CA LEU A 129 0.85 -5.79 -7.92
C LEU A 129 0.92 -7.23 -8.42
N GLU A 130 2.04 -7.94 -8.22
CA GLU A 130 2.18 -9.37 -8.52
C GLU A 130 1.14 -10.20 -7.77
N LYS A 131 0.92 -9.89 -6.48
CA LYS A 131 -0.09 -10.58 -5.67
C LYS A 131 -1.52 -10.28 -6.16
N ILE A 132 -1.81 -9.04 -6.54
CA ILE A 132 -3.11 -8.67 -7.13
C ILE A 132 -3.32 -9.37 -8.48
N ASN A 133 -2.27 -9.46 -9.29
CA ASN A 133 -2.28 -10.18 -10.57
C ASN A 133 -2.57 -11.67 -10.34
N GLU A 134 -1.96 -12.30 -9.33
CA GLU A 134 -2.19 -13.70 -8.96
C GLU A 134 -3.65 -13.95 -8.54
N VAL A 135 -4.19 -13.12 -7.65
CA VAL A 135 -5.54 -13.31 -7.08
C VAL A 135 -6.65 -13.01 -8.08
N TYR A 136 -6.52 -11.90 -8.84
CA TYR A 136 -7.60 -11.43 -9.72
C TYR A 136 -7.35 -11.73 -11.20
N GLY A 137 -6.19 -12.28 -11.56
CA GLY A 137 -5.79 -12.46 -12.95
C GLY A 137 -5.75 -11.12 -13.71
N VAL A 138 -5.27 -10.07 -13.04
CA VAL A 138 -4.93 -8.80 -13.69
C VAL A 138 -3.58 -9.03 -14.36
N GLU A 139 -3.43 -8.75 -15.65
CA GLU A 139 -2.17 -8.96 -16.38
C GLU A 139 -1.34 -7.67 -16.42
N ALA A 140 -1.22 -6.98 -15.27
CA ALA A 140 -0.51 -5.72 -15.19
C ALA A 140 1.01 -5.94 -15.21
N ASN A 141 1.72 -5.22 -16.07
CA ASN A 141 3.18 -5.31 -16.18
C ASN A 141 3.87 -4.62 -14.99
N VAL A 142 4.73 -5.36 -14.29
CA VAL A 142 5.52 -4.89 -13.14
C VAL A 142 6.93 -4.44 -13.52
N GLU A 143 7.40 -4.68 -14.75
CA GLU A 143 8.79 -4.44 -15.16
C GLU A 143 9.20 -2.98 -14.97
N GLN A 144 8.30 -2.04 -15.27
CA GLN A 144 8.59 -0.61 -15.08
C GLN A 144 8.89 -0.29 -13.59
N LEU A 145 8.15 -0.87 -12.65
CA LEU A 145 8.39 -0.68 -11.21
C LEU A 145 9.75 -1.28 -10.81
N LEU A 146 10.11 -2.43 -11.36
CA LEU A 146 11.40 -3.07 -11.10
C LEU A 146 12.57 -2.27 -11.68
N GLU A 147 12.41 -1.71 -12.88
CA GLU A 147 13.37 -0.79 -13.50
C GLU A 147 13.58 0.47 -12.66
N GLU A 148 12.49 1.12 -12.24
CA GLU A 148 12.53 2.30 -11.37
C GLU A 148 13.22 2.01 -10.03
N SER A 149 12.95 0.84 -9.43
CA SER A 149 13.64 0.42 -8.21
C SER A 149 15.15 0.28 -8.40
N ARG A 150 15.59 -0.32 -9.52
CA ARG A 150 17.02 -0.47 -9.83
C ARG A 150 17.71 0.88 -9.99
N GLU A 151 17.02 1.86 -10.57
CA GLU A 151 17.56 3.21 -10.73
C GLU A 151 17.66 3.96 -9.40
N ILE A 152 16.63 3.87 -8.54
CA ILE A 152 16.68 4.47 -7.18
C ILE A 152 17.86 3.90 -6.38
N GLU A 153 18.05 2.58 -6.41
CA GLU A 153 19.19 1.93 -5.73
C GLU A 153 20.55 2.40 -6.28
N ARG A 154 20.65 2.59 -7.60
CA ARG A 154 21.86 3.08 -8.26
C ARG A 154 22.20 4.50 -7.81
N LEU A 155 21.21 5.40 -7.81
CA LEU A 155 21.35 6.79 -7.37
C LEU A 155 21.80 6.86 -5.90
N GLU A 156 21.25 6.02 -5.04
CA GLU A 156 21.66 5.98 -3.62
C GLU A 156 23.09 5.48 -3.41
N LYS A 157 23.51 4.44 -4.14
CA LYS A 157 24.89 3.96 -4.08
C LYS A 157 25.87 5.05 -4.49
N MET A 158 25.54 5.82 -5.53
CA MET A 158 26.34 6.98 -5.94
C MET A 158 26.36 8.06 -4.86
N ARG A 159 25.20 8.42 -4.28
CA ARG A 159 25.14 9.43 -3.20
C ARG A 159 26.00 9.05 -2.00
N LYS A 160 25.91 7.81 -1.52
CA LYS A 160 26.71 7.29 -0.41
C LYS A 160 28.21 7.32 -0.71
N SER A 161 28.61 7.02 -1.95
CA SER A 161 30.04 7.06 -2.36
C SER A 161 30.62 8.47 -2.31
N ILE A 162 29.85 9.49 -2.72
CA ILE A 162 30.25 10.90 -2.67
C ILE A 162 30.36 11.37 -1.21
N GLU A 163 29.34 11.13 -0.40
CA GLU A 163 29.33 11.45 1.04
C GLU A 163 30.49 10.79 1.82
N SER A 164 30.92 9.59 1.42
CA SER A 164 32.07 8.91 2.03
C SER A 164 33.42 9.46 1.58
N SER A 165 33.49 10.05 0.39
CA SER A 165 34.71 10.63 -0.18
C SER A 165 34.97 12.04 0.37
N ASP A 166 33.93 12.74 0.83
CA ASP A 166 33.98 14.09 1.39
C ASP A 166 34.24 14.17 2.90
N ARG A 167 34.55 13.04 3.58
CA ARG A 167 35.06 13.09 4.96
C ARG A 167 36.55 13.43 4.92
N PRO A 168 36.99 14.66 5.29
CA PRO A 168 38.41 14.95 5.41
C PRO A 168 38.94 14.04 6.52
N GLY A 169 39.96 13.25 6.22
CA GLY A 169 40.63 12.44 7.22
C GLY A 169 41.00 13.30 8.42
N ASP A 170 40.75 12.78 9.62
CA ASP A 170 41.22 13.32 10.89
C ASP A 170 42.69 13.75 10.75
N MET A 171 42.90 15.06 10.61
CA MET A 171 44.20 15.68 10.66
C MET A 171 44.49 15.98 12.13
N PHE A 172 44.79 14.93 12.90
CA PHE A 172 45.44 15.05 14.20
C PHE A 172 46.61 14.08 14.23
N VAL A 173 47.79 14.62 13.90
CA VAL A 173 49.11 14.14 14.36
C VAL A 173 49.60 15.16 15.37
#